data_AF-A0A1X0J283-F1
#
_entry.id   AF-A0A1X0J283-F1
#
_cell.length_a   1.000
_cell.length_b   1.000
_cell.length_c   1.000
_cell.angle_alpha   90.00
_cell.angle_beta   90.00
_cell.angle_gamma   90.00
#
_symmetry.space_group_name_H-M   'P 1'
#
loop_
_entity.id
_entity.type
_entity.pdbx_description
1 polymer ?
#
loop_
_entity_poly.entity_id
_entity_poly.type
_entity_poly.pdbx_seq_one_letter_code
_entity_poly.pdbx_strand_id
1 'polypeptide(L)' 'MITADDCKRARAEGRAAQIGALNPYAGQSLALATLWSAGYDDMLLARWYSTDTAQRYLANRENTDGS' A
#
# COMPACT_ATOMS: atom_id res chain seq x y z
N MET A 1 -20.83 12.78 -8.57
CA MET A 1 -21.01 11.91 -7.39
C MET A 1 -19.97 10.81 -7.50
N ILE A 2 -19.20 10.54 -6.45
CA ILE A 2 -18.23 9.43 -6.46
C ILE A 2 -18.98 8.13 -6.25
N THR A 3 -18.76 7.13 -7.11
CA THR A 3 -19.41 5.83 -7.00
C THR A 3 -18.55 4.83 -6.23
N ALA A 4 -19.15 3.72 -5.80
CA ALA A 4 -18.41 2.63 -5.18
C ALA A 4 -17.34 2.04 -6.13
N ASP A 5 -17.60 2.03 -7.45
CA ASP A 5 -16.65 1.51 -8.43
C ASP A 5 -15.47 2.46 -8.66
N ASP A 6 -15.69 3.78 -8.58
CA ASP A 6 -14.59 4.76 -8.57
C ASP A 6 -13.68 4.54 -7.37
N CYS A 7 -14.25 4.29 -6.19
CA CYS A 7 -13.50 3.99 -4.97
C CYS A 7 -12.67 2.71 -5.10
N LYS A 8 -13.27 1.63 -5.63
CA LYS A 8 -12.56 0.36 -5.89
C LYS A 8 -11.42 0.55 -6.87
N ARG A 9 -11.66 1.29 -7.96
CA ARG A 9 -10.66 1.59 -8.98
C ARG A 9 -9.49 2.37 -8.39
N ALA A 10 -9.74 3.46 -7.66
CA ALA A 10 -8.68 4.26 -7.05
C ALA A 10 -7.77 3.41 -6.14
N ARG A 11 -8.35 2.55 -5.29
CA ARG A 11 -7.57 1.65 -4.42
C ARG A 11 -6.80 0.59 -5.20
N ALA A 12 -7.38 0.04 -6.27
CA ALA A 12 -6.71 -0.93 -7.12
C ALA A 12 -5.53 -0.31 -7.89
N GLU A 13 -5.69 0.89 -8.42
CA GLU A 13 -4.63 1.66 -9.08
C GLU A 13 -3.48 1.97 -8.14
N GLY A 14 -3.77 2.34 -6.89
CA GLY A 14 -2.74 2.53 -5.86
C GLY A 14 -1.91 1.26 -5.63
N ARG A 15 -2.57 0.10 -5.49
CA ARG A 15 -1.88 -1.20 -5.33
C ARG A 15 -1.04 -1.60 -6.54
N ALA A 16 -1.42 -1.16 -7.74
CA ALA A 16 -0.72 -1.47 -8.98
C ALA A 16 0.37 -0.46 -9.36
N ALA A 17 0.49 0.64 -8.63
CA ALA A 17 1.40 1.72 -8.96
C ALA A 17 2.88 1.35 -8.75
N GLN A 18 3.76 2.09 -9.43
CA GLN A 18 5.21 1.96 -9.27
C GLN A 18 5.71 2.81 -8.09
N ILE A 19 6.81 2.41 -7.46
CA ILE A 19 7.44 3.19 -6.40
C ILE A 19 7.81 4.57 -6.94
N GLY A 20 7.40 5.62 -6.22
CA GLY A 20 7.60 7.01 -6.62
C GLY A 20 6.49 7.58 -7.52
N ALA A 21 5.46 6.80 -7.85
CA ALA A 21 4.32 7.29 -8.60
C ALA A 21 3.59 8.42 -7.85
N LEU A 22 3.19 9.44 -8.60
CA LEU A 22 2.36 10.53 -8.09
C LEU A 22 0.88 10.08 -8.04
N ASN A 23 0.18 10.48 -6.99
CA ASN A 23 -1.25 10.19 -6.83
C ASN A 23 -2.08 10.98 -7.87
N PRO A 24 -2.74 10.32 -8.84
CA PRO A 24 -3.43 11.02 -9.93
C PRO A 24 -4.70 11.75 -9.46
N TYR A 25 -5.23 11.42 -8.28
CA TYR A 25 -6.43 12.03 -7.71
C TYR A 25 -6.11 13.23 -6.81
N ALA A 26 -4.82 13.52 -6.56
CA ALA A 26 -4.40 14.64 -5.73
C ALA A 26 -4.93 15.97 -6.31
N GLY A 27 -5.56 16.79 -5.45
CA GLY A 27 -6.18 18.05 -5.85
C GLY A 27 -7.50 17.92 -6.63
N GLN A 28 -7.89 16.71 -7.06
CA GLN A 28 -9.17 16.46 -7.75
C GLN A 28 -10.24 15.93 -6.80
N SER A 29 -9.88 14.99 -5.93
CA SER A 29 -10.81 14.39 -4.98
C SER A 29 -10.05 13.82 -3.77
N LEU A 30 -10.32 14.38 -2.59
CA LEU A 30 -9.72 13.90 -1.34
C LEU A 30 -10.04 12.42 -1.10
N ALA A 31 -11.29 12.01 -1.29
CA ALA A 31 -11.72 10.63 -1.04
C ALA A 31 -11.00 9.61 -1.93
N LEU A 32 -10.88 9.91 -3.24
CA LEU A 32 -10.18 9.02 -4.17
C LEU A 32 -8.67 9.03 -3.94
N ALA A 33 -8.10 10.21 -3.62
CA ALA A 33 -6.69 10.32 -3.27
C ALA A 33 -6.34 9.49 -2.04
N THR A 34 -7.14 9.53 -0.97
CA THR A 34 -6.92 8.70 0.23
C THR A 34 -6.99 7.20 -0.09
N LEU A 35 -7.95 6.78 -0.92
CA LEU A 35 -8.08 5.37 -1.29
C LEU A 35 -6.92 4.87 -2.16
N TRP A 36 -6.45 5.70 -3.09
CA TRP A 36 -5.26 5.42 -3.87
C TRP A 36 -4.03 5.29 -2.97
N SER A 37 -3.82 6.24 -2.05
CA SER A 37 -2.68 6.20 -1.12
C SER A 37 -2.72 4.95 -0.25
N ALA A 38 -3.90 4.58 0.27
CA ALA A 38 -4.03 3.35 1.05
C ALA A 38 -3.71 2.09 0.21
N GLY A 39 -4.00 2.08 -1.10
CA GLY A 39 -3.58 0.98 -1.96
C GLY A 39 -2.08 0.99 -2.24
N TYR A 40 -1.50 2.18 -2.42
CA TYR A 40 -0.07 2.36 -2.62
C TYR A 40 0.74 1.90 -1.40
N ASP A 41 0.28 2.21 -0.19
CA ASP A 41 0.91 1.78 1.07
C ASP A 41 0.87 0.25 1.21
N ASP A 42 -0.25 -0.40 0.88
CA ASP A 42 -0.33 -1.87 0.86
C ASP A 42 0.74 -2.48 -0.08
N MET A 43 0.93 -1.87 -1.25
CA MET A 43 1.93 -2.31 -2.23
C MET A 43 3.36 -2.11 -1.70
N LEU A 44 3.67 -0.97 -1.09
CA LEU A 44 4.97 -0.71 -0.48
C LEU A 44 5.26 -1.70 0.64
N LEU A 45 4.28 -1.95 1.50
CA LEU A 45 4.39 -2.88 2.61
C LEU A 45 4.64 -4.31 2.12
N ALA A 46 3.89 -4.76 1.10
CA ALA A 46 4.08 -6.07 0.49
C ALA A 46 5.50 -6.22 -0.11
N ARG A 47 6.02 -5.19 -0.77
CA ARG A 47 7.40 -5.19 -1.29
C ARG A 47 8.45 -5.17 -0.18
N TRP A 48 8.19 -4.47 0.92
CA TRP A 48 9.10 -4.51 2.06
C TRP A 48 9.16 -5.91 2.67
N TYR A 49 8.01 -6.54 2.90
CA TYR A 49 7.92 -7.90 3.42
C TYR A 49 8.56 -8.97 2.53
N SER A 50 8.68 -8.72 1.22
CA SER A 50 9.37 -9.64 0.32
C SER A 50 10.90 -9.51 0.33
N THR A 51 11.46 -8.54 1.05
CA THR A 51 12.92 -8.40 1.18
C THR A 51 13.51 -9.41 2.17
N ASP A 52 14.72 -9.91 1.89
CA ASP A 52 15.46 -10.80 2.79
C ASP A 52 15.69 -10.15 4.17
N THR A 53 15.97 -8.84 4.20
CA THR A 53 16.11 -8.09 5.45
C THR A 53 14.85 -8.15 6.31
N ALA A 54 13.67 -7.90 5.73
CA ALA A 54 12.41 -7.96 6.47
C ALA A 54 12.10 -9.39 6.95
N GLN A 55 12.33 -10.39 6.10
CA GLN A 55 12.13 -11.80 6.47
C GLN A 55 13.04 -12.21 7.64
N ARG A 56 14.31 -11.81 7.63
CA ARG A 56 15.24 -12.06 8.74
C ARG A 56 14.82 -11.35 10.03
N TYR A 57 14.38 -10.10 9.92
CA TYR A 57 13.89 -9.34 11.07
C TYR A 57 12.70 -10.05 11.75
N LEU A 58 11.72 -10.49 10.96
CA LEU A 58 10.53 -11.17 11.47
C LEU A 58 10.87 -12.52 12.09
N ALA A 59 11.70 -13.34 11.43
CA ALA A 59 12.13 -14.62 11.98
C ALA A 59 12.86 -14.47 13.33
N ASN A 60 13.73 -13.46 13.45
CA ASN A 60 14.42 -13.19 14.71
C ASN A 60 13.46 -12.72 15.81
N ARG A 61 12.45 -11.92 15.46
CA ARG A 61 11.43 -11.46 16.40
C ARG A 61 10.58 -12.61 16.93
N GLU A 62 10.09 -13.48 16.05
CA GLU A 62 9.32 -14.67 16.44
C GLU A 62 10.11 -15.59 17.39
N ASN A 63 11.40 -15.80 17.13
CA ASN A 63 12.26 -16.58 18.02
C ASN A 63 12.47 -15.93 19.40
N THR A 64 12.38 -14.60 19.50
CA THR A 64 12.54 -13.86 20.76
C THR A 64 11.26 -13.93 21.60
N ASP A 65 10.09 -13.88 20.96
CA ASP A 65 8.79 -13.96 21.64
C ASP A 65 8.44 -15.40 22.11
N GLY A 66 9.16 -16.41 21.60
CA GLY A 66 8.96 -17.84 21.93
C GLY A 66 9.95 -18.46 22.92
N SER A 67 10.92 -17.70 23.45
CA SER A 67 11.90 -18.16 24.48
C SER A 67 11.57 -17.56 25.85
#